data_AF-A0A9E1KA34-F1
#
_entry.id   AF-A0A9E1KA34-F1
#
_cell.length_a   1.000
_cell.length_b   1.000
_cell.length_c   1.000
_cell.angle_alpha   90.00
_cell.angle_beta   90.00
_cell.angle_gamma   90.00
#
_symmetry.space_group_name_H-M   'P 1'
#
loop_
_entity.id
_entity.type
_entity.pdbx_description
1 polymer ?
#
loop_
_entity_poly.entity_id
_entity_poly.type
_entity_poly.pdbx_seq_one_letter_code
_entity_poly.pdbx_strand_id
1 'polypeptide(L)'
;MKQHLQALDEAHNNFHLHICYSAAKKNDMEGVDYQHSDRVGIPLLRATLKMMRYQFYICGPKPMMESLVPGLEEWGVNSDDIYYESFGPAALIKHVKTKLQPVTSEPCTISFSRSGKNIAWNPAFDSLLELAEDNGIDVDSGCRAGSCGSCQTAVSAGETEYNQQPDADVESGHCLLCISTPIGNITLEA
;
A
#
# COMPACT_ATOMS: atom_id res chain seq x y z
N MET A 1 11.04 -17.26 -11.65
CA MET A 1 9.64 -16.81 -11.68
C MET A 1 9.02 -16.89 -13.07
N LYS A 2 9.54 -16.19 -14.10
CA LYS A 2 8.97 -16.22 -15.47
C LYS A 2 8.77 -17.63 -16.06
N GLN A 3 9.81 -18.46 -16.07
CA GLN A 3 9.72 -19.84 -16.57
C GLN A 3 8.67 -20.69 -15.83
N HIS A 4 8.49 -20.45 -14.52
CA HIS A 4 7.48 -21.14 -13.74
C HIS A 4 6.07 -20.73 -14.15
N LEU A 5 5.84 -19.43 -14.36
CA LEU A 5 4.55 -18.92 -14.85
C LEU A 5 4.23 -19.43 -16.26
N GLN A 6 5.25 -19.50 -17.14
CA GLN A 6 5.09 -20.07 -18.48
C GLN A 6 4.75 -21.56 -18.43
N ALA A 7 5.39 -22.33 -17.54
CA ALA A 7 5.05 -23.73 -17.34
C ALA A 7 3.61 -23.92 -16.82
N LEU A 8 3.10 -23.01 -15.98
CA LEU A 8 1.70 -23.04 -15.53
C LEU A 8 0.72 -22.77 -16.68
N ASP A 9 1.05 -21.85 -17.59
CA ASP A 9 0.29 -21.54 -18.80
C ASP A 9 0.21 -22.72 -19.77
N GLU A 10 1.32 -23.43 -19.95
CA GLU A 10 1.38 -24.65 -20.77
C GLU A 10 0.61 -25.82 -20.14
N ALA A 11 0.60 -25.92 -18.81
CA ALA A 11 -0.01 -27.04 -18.09
C ALA A 11 -1.51 -26.89 -17.85
N HIS A 12 -2.05 -25.67 -17.86
CA HIS A 12 -3.42 -25.39 -17.42
C HIS A 12 -4.21 -24.57 -18.44
N ASN A 13 -5.19 -25.20 -19.10
CA ASN A 13 -6.04 -24.55 -20.11
C ASN A 13 -6.87 -23.35 -19.60
N ASN A 14 -7.03 -23.20 -18.28
CA ASN A 14 -7.76 -22.12 -17.62
C ASN A 14 -6.84 -21.05 -17.03
N PHE A 15 -5.53 -21.17 -17.21
CA PHE A 15 -4.56 -20.14 -16.89
C PHE A 15 -4.05 -19.55 -18.22
N HIS A 16 -3.97 -18.22 -18.28
CA HIS A 16 -3.55 -17.50 -19.47
C HIS A 16 -2.54 -16.41 -19.06
N LEU A 17 -1.28 -16.58 -19.47
CA LEU A 17 -0.20 -15.65 -19.13
C LEU A 17 0.02 -14.61 -20.22
N HIS A 18 -0.02 -13.33 -19.83
CA HIS A 18 0.32 -12.21 -20.72
C HIS A 18 1.45 -11.37 -20.10
N ILE A 19 2.62 -11.37 -20.74
CA ILE A 19 3.80 -10.62 -20.32
C ILE A 19 3.89 -9.34 -21.17
N CYS A 20 3.93 -8.20 -20.49
CA CYS A 20 3.90 -6.88 -21.13
C CYS A 20 5.19 -6.12 -20.80
N TYR A 21 5.94 -5.70 -21.82
CA TYR A 21 7.15 -4.87 -21.67
C TYR A 21 6.87 -3.48 -22.25
N SER A 22 6.64 -2.50 -21.38
CA SER A 22 6.43 -1.10 -21.82
C SER A 22 7.70 -0.42 -22.35
N ALA A 23 8.86 -1.05 -22.17
CA ALA A 23 10.17 -0.57 -22.61
C ALA A 23 11.12 -1.76 -22.80
N ALA A 24 10.88 -2.57 -23.84
CA ALA A 24 11.75 -3.69 -24.18
C ALA A 24 13.17 -3.21 -24.53
N LYS A 25 14.18 -3.95 -24.07
CA LYS A 25 15.59 -3.74 -24.39
C LYS A 25 15.90 -4.29 -25.78
N LYS A 26 17.05 -3.89 -26.33
CA LYS A 26 17.50 -4.30 -27.66
C LYS A 26 17.59 -5.82 -27.88
N ASN A 27 17.80 -6.59 -26.80
CA ASN A 27 17.94 -8.05 -26.87
C ASN A 27 16.65 -8.78 -26.49
N ASP A 28 15.59 -8.07 -26.06
CA ASP A 28 14.31 -8.69 -25.76
C ASP A 28 13.58 -8.99 -27.06
N MET A 29 13.00 -10.18 -27.19
CA MET A 29 12.30 -10.61 -28.40
C MET A 29 10.79 -10.78 -28.16
N GLU A 30 9.97 -10.12 -28.97
CA GLU A 30 8.51 -10.32 -28.95
C GLU A 30 8.15 -11.78 -29.30
N GLY A 31 7.17 -12.34 -28.59
CA GLY A 31 6.74 -13.73 -28.71
C GLY A 31 7.60 -14.73 -27.92
N VAL A 32 8.80 -14.34 -27.49
CA VAL A 32 9.68 -15.15 -26.63
C VAL A 32 9.74 -14.55 -25.23
N ASP A 33 10.09 -13.26 -25.16
CA ASP A 33 10.32 -12.58 -23.90
C ASP A 33 9.10 -11.90 -23.31
N TYR A 34 8.29 -11.34 -24.19
CA TYR A 34 7.05 -10.63 -23.89
C TYR A 34 6.07 -10.83 -25.05
N GLN A 35 4.78 -10.65 -24.79
CA GLN A 35 3.73 -10.73 -25.80
C GLN A 35 3.22 -9.36 -26.23
N HIS A 36 3.37 -8.34 -25.35
CA HIS A 36 2.83 -7.00 -25.59
C HIS A 36 3.89 -5.94 -25.30
N SER A 37 4.08 -4.99 -26.22
CA SER A 37 5.07 -3.91 -26.11
C SER A 37 4.53 -2.64 -25.42
N ASP A 38 3.40 -2.74 -24.73
CA ASP A 38 2.71 -1.63 -24.08
C ASP A 38 2.47 -1.91 -22.59
N ARG A 39 1.92 -0.93 -21.88
CA ARG A 39 1.41 -1.14 -20.51
C ARG A 39 0.07 -1.88 -20.55
N VAL A 40 -0.22 -2.62 -19.47
CA VAL A 40 -1.54 -3.22 -19.27
C VAL A 40 -2.59 -2.11 -19.19
N GLY A 41 -3.57 -2.15 -20.08
CA GLY A 41 -4.63 -1.15 -20.23
C GLY A 41 -5.90 -1.74 -20.85
N ILE A 42 -6.98 -0.96 -20.86
CA ILE A 42 -8.28 -1.38 -21.43
C ILE A 42 -8.18 -1.88 -22.88
N PRO A 43 -7.38 -1.26 -23.79
CA PRO A 43 -7.24 -1.79 -25.15
C PRO A 43 -6.72 -3.22 -25.20
N LEU A 44 -5.73 -3.53 -24.36
CA LEU A 44 -5.18 -4.89 -24.27
C LEU A 44 -6.21 -5.87 -23.70
N LEU A 45 -6.91 -5.50 -22.63
CA LEU A 45 -7.95 -6.33 -22.03
C LEU A 45 -9.07 -6.63 -23.04
N ARG A 46 -9.50 -5.64 -23.82
CA ARG A 46 -10.51 -5.80 -24.90
C ARG A 46 -10.03 -6.74 -26.00
N ALA A 47 -8.76 -6.65 -26.38
CA ALA A 47 -8.18 -7.51 -27.42
C ALA A 47 -8.00 -8.97 -26.93
N THR A 48 -7.83 -9.16 -25.63
CA THR A 48 -7.48 -10.45 -25.03
C THR A 48 -8.68 -11.24 -24.52
N LEU A 49 -9.64 -10.56 -23.87
CA LEU A 49 -10.75 -11.21 -23.19
C LEU A 49 -11.91 -11.49 -24.16
N LYS A 50 -12.45 -12.71 -24.10
CA LYS A 50 -13.69 -13.08 -24.81
C LYS A 50 -14.89 -12.36 -24.19
N MET A 51 -15.98 -12.17 -24.93
CA MET A 51 -17.22 -11.56 -24.39
C MET A 51 -17.90 -12.45 -23.34
N MET A 52 -17.51 -12.29 -22.08
CA MET A 52 -18.05 -12.95 -20.90
C MET A 52 -17.98 -11.98 -19.70
N ARG A 53 -18.64 -12.31 -18.59
CA ARG A 53 -18.49 -11.58 -17.33
C ARG A 53 -17.22 -12.07 -16.63
N TYR A 54 -16.37 -11.14 -16.22
CA TYR A 54 -15.15 -11.42 -15.45
C TYR A 54 -15.15 -10.61 -14.16
N GLN A 55 -14.44 -11.13 -13.17
CA GLN A 55 -13.99 -10.37 -12.02
C GLN A 55 -12.55 -9.94 -12.26
N PHE A 56 -12.25 -8.69 -11.97
CA PHE A 56 -10.94 -8.09 -12.14
C PHE A 56 -10.30 -7.90 -10.77
N TYR A 57 -9.12 -8.49 -10.58
CA TYR A 57 -8.30 -8.31 -9.39
C TYR A 57 -7.05 -7.54 -9.78
N ILE A 58 -6.89 -6.33 -9.24
CA ILE A 58 -5.89 -5.36 -9.71
C ILE A 58 -5.02 -4.95 -8.53
N CYS A 59 -3.73 -5.22 -8.65
CA CYS A 59 -2.74 -4.69 -7.74
C CYS A 59 -1.58 -4.14 -8.56
N GLY A 60 -1.11 -2.95 -8.19
CA GLY A 60 0.03 -2.34 -8.86
C GLY A 60 0.27 -0.90 -8.42
N PRO A 61 1.21 -0.21 -9.07
CA PRO A 61 1.50 1.19 -8.78
C PRO A 61 0.27 2.09 -8.99
N LYS A 62 0.17 3.18 -8.21
CA LYS A 62 -0.95 4.13 -8.26
C LYS A 62 -1.36 4.56 -9.68
N PRO A 63 -0.45 4.95 -10.59
CA PRO A 63 -0.84 5.35 -11.96
C PRO A 63 -1.50 4.23 -12.77
N MET A 64 -1.16 2.96 -12.50
CA MET A 64 -1.80 1.82 -13.14
C MET A 64 -3.22 1.63 -12.61
N MET A 65 -3.42 1.71 -11.29
CA MET A 65 -4.74 1.58 -10.67
C MET A 65 -5.67 2.74 -11.07
N GLU A 66 -5.18 3.98 -11.04
CA GLU A 66 -5.92 5.18 -11.47
C GLU A 66 -6.30 5.16 -12.96
N SER A 67 -5.60 4.38 -13.77
CA SER A 67 -5.93 4.19 -15.18
C SER A 67 -6.89 3.01 -15.42
N LEU A 68 -6.67 1.88 -14.75
CA LEU A 68 -7.41 0.65 -15.02
C LEU A 68 -8.79 0.63 -14.38
N VAL A 69 -8.91 1.05 -13.11
CA VAL A 69 -10.18 0.96 -12.37
C VAL A 69 -11.26 1.82 -13.06
N PRO A 70 -11.04 3.13 -13.32
CA PRO A 70 -12.04 3.93 -14.03
C PRO A 70 -12.27 3.46 -15.47
N GLY A 71 -11.22 2.97 -16.13
CA GLY A 71 -11.34 2.47 -17.50
C GLY A 71 -12.20 1.20 -17.62
N LEU A 72 -12.22 0.36 -16.60
CA LEU A 72 -13.09 -0.83 -16.53
C LEU A 72 -14.55 -0.42 -16.29
N GLU A 73 -14.79 0.54 -15.40
CA GLU A 73 -16.12 1.10 -15.16
C GLU A 73 -16.68 1.76 -16.43
N GLU A 74 -15.88 2.55 -17.14
CA GLU A 74 -16.26 3.18 -18.42
C GLU A 74 -16.52 2.13 -19.52
N TRP A 75 -15.79 1.01 -19.50
CA TRP A 75 -16.07 -0.12 -20.38
C TRP A 75 -17.37 -0.86 -20.00
N GLY A 76 -17.97 -0.57 -18.84
CA GLY A 76 -19.24 -1.15 -18.41
C GLY A 76 -19.09 -2.39 -17.54
N VAL A 77 -17.91 -2.62 -16.97
CA VAL A 77 -17.72 -3.63 -15.92
C VAL A 77 -18.45 -3.14 -14.65
N ASN A 78 -19.20 -4.03 -14.00
CA ASN A 78 -19.86 -3.70 -12.75
C ASN A 78 -18.80 -3.47 -11.65
N SER A 79 -18.94 -2.42 -10.86
CA SER A 79 -18.04 -2.10 -9.74
C SER A 79 -17.89 -3.26 -8.75
N ASP A 80 -18.94 -4.07 -8.55
CA ASP A 80 -18.91 -5.24 -7.66
C ASP A 80 -18.01 -6.38 -8.19
N ASP A 81 -17.58 -6.30 -9.46
CA ASP A 81 -16.64 -7.23 -10.08
C ASP A 81 -15.23 -6.63 -10.21
N ILE A 82 -14.97 -5.42 -9.68
CA ILE A 82 -13.66 -4.76 -9.71
C ILE A 82 -13.08 -4.71 -8.30
N TYR A 83 -12.10 -5.57 -8.06
CA TYR A 83 -11.35 -5.65 -6.81
C TYR A 83 -9.97 -5.08 -7.03
N TYR A 84 -9.51 -4.24 -6.11
CA TYR A 84 -8.14 -3.73 -6.16
C TYR A 84 -7.55 -3.64 -4.75
N GLU A 85 -6.24 -3.80 -4.70
CA GLU A 85 -5.46 -3.70 -3.48
C GLU A 85 -4.27 -2.76 -3.72
N SER A 86 -4.11 -1.79 -2.82
CA SER A 86 -3.00 -0.85 -2.86
C SER A 86 -2.04 -1.12 -1.72
N PHE A 87 -0.74 -1.10 -2.04
CA PHE A 87 0.33 -1.18 -1.06
C PHE A 87 1.07 0.18 -0.98
N GLY A 88 1.21 0.71 0.24
CA GLY A 88 1.87 2.00 0.48
C GLY A 88 0.98 3.24 0.25
N PRO A 89 1.53 4.47 0.23
CA PRO A 89 0.80 5.74 0.01
C PRO A 89 0.14 5.85 -1.37
N ALA A 90 0.21 4.78 -2.16
CA ALA A 90 -0.38 4.58 -3.47
C ALA A 90 -1.88 4.29 -3.42
N ALA A 91 -2.50 4.24 -2.22
CA ALA A 91 -3.95 4.13 -2.09
C ALA A 91 -4.59 5.19 -3.00
N LEU A 92 -5.69 4.82 -3.66
CA LEU A 92 -6.45 5.71 -4.53
C LEU A 92 -7.05 6.84 -3.69
N ILE A 93 -6.21 7.80 -3.34
CA ILE A 93 -6.60 9.03 -2.66
C ILE A 93 -7.48 9.79 -3.65
N LYS A 94 -8.79 9.81 -3.39
CA LYS A 94 -9.62 10.95 -3.77
C LYS A 94 -8.89 12.19 -3.25
N HIS A 95 -8.37 12.98 -4.18
CA HIS A 95 -7.52 14.16 -3.98
C HIS A 95 -7.68 14.87 -2.63
N VAL A 96 -6.75 14.66 -1.68
CA VAL A 96 -6.17 15.72 -0.84
C VAL A 96 -4.76 15.29 -0.44
N LYS A 97 -3.73 15.79 -1.14
CA LYS A 97 -2.37 15.85 -0.60
C LYS A 97 -2.16 17.24 -0.03
N THR A 98 -2.52 17.43 1.23
CA THR A 98 -1.90 18.49 2.01
C THR A 98 -0.76 17.83 2.75
N LYS A 99 0.49 18.10 2.34
CA LYS A 99 1.64 17.87 3.22
C LYS A 99 1.40 18.75 4.44
N LEU A 100 0.86 18.18 5.52
CA LEU A 100 0.92 18.81 6.82
C LEU A 100 2.40 18.86 7.19
N GLN A 101 2.89 20.08 7.41
CA GLN A 101 4.22 20.29 7.97
C GLN A 101 4.28 19.58 9.33
N PRO A 102 5.41 18.98 9.71
CA PRO A 102 5.52 18.38 11.04
C PRO A 102 5.27 19.47 12.10
N VAL A 103 4.21 19.27 12.90
CA VAL A 103 3.70 20.28 13.83
C VAL A 103 4.53 20.35 15.13
N THR A 104 5.47 19.43 15.36
CA THR A 104 6.27 19.43 16.60
C THR A 104 7.66 20.01 16.37
N SER A 105 7.78 21.34 16.50
CA SER A 105 9.05 22.06 16.67
C SER A 105 9.58 22.00 18.10
N GLU A 106 8.78 21.51 19.05
CA GLU A 106 9.15 21.38 20.45
C GLU A 106 9.61 19.95 20.80
N PRO A 107 10.68 19.81 21.62
CA PRO A 107 11.13 18.50 22.06
C PRO A 107 10.03 17.81 22.88
N CYS A 108 9.56 16.66 22.40
CA CYS A 108 8.59 15.84 23.12
C CYS A 108 9.17 14.46 23.45
N THR A 109 8.61 13.84 24.49
CA THR A 109 8.99 12.52 24.99
C THR A 109 7.90 11.51 24.70
N ILE A 110 8.31 10.36 24.18
CA ILE A 110 7.48 9.21 23.86
C ILE A 110 7.73 8.16 24.94
N SER A 111 6.71 7.89 25.75
CA SER A 111 6.76 6.93 26.85
C SER A 111 6.13 5.62 26.41
N PHE A 112 6.87 4.52 26.49
CA PHE A 112 6.42 3.17 26.16
C PHE A 112 6.16 2.41 27.47
N SER A 113 4.89 2.27 27.86
CA SER A 113 4.52 1.86 29.22
C SER A 113 4.85 0.40 29.53
N ARG A 114 4.83 -0.51 28.54
CA ARG A 114 5.14 -1.93 28.75
C ARG A 114 6.63 -2.17 28.81
N SER A 115 7.41 -1.48 27.98
CA SER A 115 8.87 -1.55 28.01
C SER A 115 9.50 -0.69 29.13
N GLY A 116 8.76 0.29 29.65
CA GLY A 116 9.24 1.28 30.63
C GLY A 116 10.24 2.29 30.07
N LYS A 117 10.39 2.38 28.74
CA LYS A 117 11.35 3.29 28.09
C LYS A 117 10.70 4.63 27.79
N ASN A 118 11.45 5.71 28.04
CA ASN A 118 11.10 7.06 27.65
C ASN A 118 12.13 7.54 26.62
N ILE A 119 11.67 7.84 25.42
CA ILE A 119 12.52 8.16 24.27
C ILE A 119 12.16 9.56 23.78
N ALA A 120 13.17 10.41 23.57
CA ALA A 120 12.93 11.73 22.98
C ALA A 120 12.56 11.56 21.49
N TRP A 121 11.50 12.26 21.06
CA TRP A 121 11.12 12.28 19.64
C TRP A 121 12.25 12.92 18.83
N ASN A 122 12.65 12.23 17.77
CA ASN A 122 13.59 12.76 16.79
C ASN A 122 12.85 12.95 15.46
N PRO A 123 12.70 14.21 14.98
CA PRO A 123 12.04 14.51 13.71
C PRO A 123 12.70 13.89 12.47
N ALA A 124 13.85 13.21 12.61
CA ALA A 124 14.45 12.40 11.55
C ALA A 124 13.70 11.08 11.29
N PHE A 125 12.82 10.65 12.19
CA PHE A 125 11.93 9.49 11.98
C PHE A 125 10.61 9.94 11.35
N ASP A 126 10.13 9.16 10.38
CA ASP A 126 8.90 9.47 9.67
C ASP A 126 7.65 8.98 10.43
N SER A 127 7.81 8.10 11.43
CA SER A 127 6.71 7.56 12.23
C SER A 127 7.12 7.11 13.64
N LEU A 128 6.14 6.96 14.53
CA LEU A 128 6.33 6.40 15.87
C LEU A 128 6.82 4.95 15.84
N LEU A 129 6.47 4.17 14.81
CA LEU A 129 6.95 2.80 14.63
C LEU A 129 8.46 2.76 14.41
N GLU A 130 9.00 3.64 13.57
CA GLU A 130 10.45 3.67 13.29
C GLU A 130 11.25 4.02 14.55
N LEU A 131 10.79 5.01 15.32
CA LEU A 131 11.39 5.34 16.62
C LEU A 131 11.36 4.13 17.57
N ALA A 132 10.22 3.44 17.64
CA ALA A 132 10.03 2.28 18.50
C ALA A 132 11.02 1.15 18.14
N GLU A 133 11.10 0.79 16.86
CA GLU A 133 11.98 -0.27 16.36
C GLU A 133 13.47 0.08 16.55
N ASP A 134 13.89 1.31 16.24
CA ASP A 134 15.28 1.78 16.41
C ASP A 134 15.74 1.72 17.88
N ASN A 135 14.79 1.86 18.81
CA ASN A 135 15.05 1.77 20.25
C ASN A 135 14.75 0.39 20.84
N GLY A 136 14.48 -0.62 20.01
CA GLY A 136 14.21 -1.99 20.43
C GLY A 136 12.96 -2.11 21.31
N ILE A 137 11.89 -1.40 20.95
CA ILE A 137 10.53 -1.62 21.45
C ILE A 137 9.89 -2.69 20.57
N ASP A 138 9.29 -3.69 21.21
CA ASP A 138 8.59 -4.76 20.50
C ASP A 138 7.18 -4.29 20.13
N VAL A 139 6.94 -4.11 18.83
CA VAL A 139 5.67 -3.64 18.28
C VAL A 139 5.32 -4.52 17.09
N ASP A 140 4.09 -5.04 17.07
CA ASP A 140 3.57 -5.75 15.91
C ASP A 140 3.55 -4.82 14.67
N SER A 141 4.06 -5.29 13.53
CA SER A 141 4.06 -4.52 12.30
C SER A 141 3.89 -5.40 11.06
N GLY A 142 3.37 -4.80 9.98
CA GLY A 142 3.02 -5.52 8.75
C GLY A 142 3.17 -4.66 7.50
N CYS A 143 2.08 -4.00 7.09
CA CYS A 143 2.03 -3.25 5.83
C CYS A 143 2.85 -1.94 5.81
N ARG A 144 3.09 -1.34 6.99
CA ARG A 144 3.70 0.00 7.16
C ARG A 144 3.04 1.12 6.35
N ALA A 145 1.77 0.94 6.02
CA ALA A 145 1.00 1.85 5.17
C ALA A 145 -0.36 2.21 5.78
N GLY A 146 -0.64 1.79 7.02
CA GLY A 146 -1.92 2.03 7.67
C GLY A 146 -3.09 1.18 7.14
N SER A 147 -2.81 0.09 6.40
CA SER A 147 -3.85 -0.75 5.79
C SER A 147 -4.14 -2.07 6.49
N CYS A 148 -3.17 -2.63 7.24
CA CYS A 148 -3.35 -3.95 7.87
C CYS A 148 -3.74 -3.91 9.35
N GLY A 149 -3.68 -2.74 10.02
CA GLY A 149 -3.99 -2.61 11.45
C GLY A 149 -2.97 -3.23 12.43
N SER A 150 -1.98 -4.00 11.95
CA SER A 150 -1.06 -4.76 12.83
C SER A 150 -0.29 -3.90 13.84
N CYS A 151 0.06 -2.66 13.48
CA CYS A 151 0.77 -1.74 14.38
C CYS A 151 -0.15 -0.87 15.23
N GLN A 152 -1.39 -1.32 15.45
CA GLN A 152 -2.31 -0.61 16.33
C GLN A 152 -1.80 -0.69 17.77
N THR A 153 -1.75 0.45 18.46
CA THR A 153 -1.26 0.55 19.84
C THR A 153 -2.14 1.52 20.62
N ALA A 154 -2.48 1.16 21.86
CA ALA A 154 -3.29 2.01 22.73
C ALA A 154 -2.52 3.26 23.15
N VAL A 155 -3.20 4.40 23.12
CA VAL A 155 -2.70 5.70 23.57
C VAL A 155 -3.30 5.98 24.95
N SER A 156 -2.48 5.86 25.98
CA SER A 156 -2.91 6.07 27.38
C SER A 156 -2.92 7.56 27.79
N ALA A 157 -2.08 8.38 27.14
CA ALA A 157 -2.05 9.83 27.34
C ALA A 157 -1.41 10.52 26.13
N GLY A 158 -1.87 11.73 25.77
CA GLY A 158 -1.37 12.50 24.63
C GLY A 158 -2.10 12.19 23.33
N GLU A 159 -1.63 12.78 22.23
CA GLU A 159 -2.26 12.70 20.91
C GLU A 159 -1.25 12.46 19.80
N THR A 160 -1.70 11.78 18.73
CA THR A 160 -0.93 11.56 17.50
C THR A 160 -1.64 12.19 16.31
N GLU A 161 -0.87 12.58 15.31
CA GLU A 161 -1.36 12.94 13.99
C GLU A 161 -1.03 11.84 12.99
N TYR A 162 -1.91 11.60 12.03
CA TYR A 162 -1.62 10.70 10.91
C TYR A 162 -1.02 11.46 9.73
N ASN A 163 0.08 10.93 9.17
CA ASN A 163 0.70 11.49 7.97
C ASN A 163 -0.08 11.17 6.68
N GLN A 164 -1.03 10.23 6.75
CA GLN A 164 -1.95 9.87 5.68
C GLN A 164 -3.24 9.26 6.24
N GLN A 165 -4.31 9.20 5.45
CA GLN A 165 -5.56 8.56 5.89
C GLN A 165 -5.35 7.05 6.09
N PRO A 166 -5.70 6.47 7.27
CA PRO A 166 -5.66 5.03 7.47
C PRO A 166 -6.76 4.33 6.64
N ASP A 167 -6.43 3.17 6.08
CA ASP A 167 -7.41 2.28 5.44
C ASP A 167 -7.96 1.25 6.44
N ALA A 168 -7.19 0.92 7.49
CA ALA A 168 -7.64 0.03 8.55
C ALA A 168 -8.60 0.72 9.52
N ASP A 169 -9.59 -0.03 10.02
CA ASP A 169 -10.40 0.41 11.15
C ASP A 169 -9.56 0.43 12.43
N VAL A 170 -9.49 1.59 13.08
CA VAL A 170 -8.71 1.78 14.32
C VAL A 170 -9.64 1.87 15.50
N GLU A 171 -9.37 1.08 16.55
CA GLU A 171 -10.15 1.15 17.78
C GLU A 171 -10.04 2.51 18.46
N SER A 172 -11.11 2.94 19.14
CA SER A 172 -11.08 4.18 19.90
C SER A 172 -9.98 4.15 20.96
N GLY A 173 -9.23 5.25 21.09
CA GLY A 173 -8.08 5.33 21.99
C GLY A 173 -6.81 4.62 21.50
N HIS A 174 -6.78 4.14 20.25
CA HIS A 174 -5.59 3.56 19.64
C HIS A 174 -5.08 4.40 18.46
N CYS A 175 -3.83 4.19 18.07
CA CYS A 175 -3.24 4.75 16.86
C CYS A 175 -2.44 3.69 16.07
N LEU A 176 -2.25 3.92 14.77
CA LEU A 176 -1.38 3.09 13.91
C LEU A 176 0.03 3.66 13.87
N LEU A 177 0.96 3.07 14.64
CA LEU A 177 2.31 3.62 14.81
C LEU A 177 3.07 3.84 13.50
N CYS A 178 2.81 3.05 12.46
CA CYS A 178 3.51 3.15 11.17
C CYS A 178 3.20 4.40 10.34
N ILE A 179 2.12 5.10 10.64
CA ILE A 179 1.70 6.33 9.93
C ILE A 179 1.40 7.48 10.90
N SER A 180 1.71 7.31 12.18
CA SER A 180 1.48 8.31 13.23
C SER A 180 2.77 9.04 13.61
N THR A 181 2.66 10.34 13.85
CA THR A 181 3.66 11.18 14.50
C THR A 181 3.07 11.81 15.79
N PRO A 182 3.89 12.16 16.78
CA PRO A 182 3.40 12.76 18.02
C PRO A 182 3.06 14.24 17.84
N ILE A 183 1.98 14.71 18.49
CA ILE A 183 1.62 16.14 18.61
C ILE A 183 2.27 16.77 19.87
N GLY A 184 2.83 15.95 20.75
CA GLY A 184 3.51 16.36 21.98
C GLY A 184 3.95 15.14 22.79
N ASN A 185 4.07 15.30 24.11
CA ASN A 185 4.36 14.14 24.98
C ASN A 185 3.22 13.13 24.90
N ILE A 186 3.55 11.86 24.68
CA ILE A 186 2.59 10.78 24.51
C ILE A 186 3.02 9.54 25.27
N THR A 187 2.06 8.76 25.77
CA THR A 187 2.30 7.46 26.40
C THR A 187 1.56 6.36 25.63
N LEU A 188 2.32 5.41 25.09
CA LEU A 188 1.87 4.28 24.29
C LEU A 188 1.94 2.99 25.12
N GLU A 189 0.97 2.09 24.97
CA GLU A 189 0.97 0.78 25.62
C GLU A 189 1.79 -0.27 24.84
N ALA A 190 3.06 0.05 24.62
CA ALA A 190 4.07 -0.81 24.00
C ALA A 190 5.37 -0.84 24.82
#